data_AF-A0A520H2S6-F1
#
_entry.id   AF-A0A520H2S6-F1
#
_cell.length_a   1.000
_cell.length_b   1.000
_cell.length_c   1.000
_cell.angle_alpha   90.00
_cell.angle_beta   90.00
_cell.angle_gamma   90.00
#
_symmetry.space_group_name_H-M   'P 1'
#
loop_
_entity.id
_entity.type
_entity.pdbx_description
1 polymer ?
#
loop_
_entity_poly.entity_id
_entity_poly.type
_entity_poly.pdbx_seq_one_letter_code
_entity_poly.pdbx_strand_id
1 'polypeptide(L)'
;YMLAVQLMGLNGGWPLNCICLPDQRPIYGGTYFRKSDWINILENVAEYWKKEPENAIAYAERLTQGIDQAEKIFPGAVKEYTKEDLTKILEPWKSRSFGLMIGVLDSAMAVKNFCCP
;
A
#
# COMPACT_ATOMS: atom_id res chain seq x y z
N TYR A 1 -4.24 -2.72 -7.48
CA TYR A 1 -3.20 -3.68 -7.01
C TYR A 1 -3.35 -4.11 -5.55
N MET A 2 -3.40 -3.20 -4.56
CA MET A 2 -3.57 -3.59 -3.15
C MET A 2 -4.84 -4.42 -2.93
N LEU A 3 -5.95 -4.01 -3.55
CA LEU A 3 -7.21 -4.74 -3.52
C LEU A 3 -7.10 -6.14 -4.10
N ALA A 4 -6.32 -6.32 -5.17
CA ALA A 4 -6.08 -7.63 -5.77
C ALA A 4 -5.44 -8.60 -4.76
N VAL A 5 -4.40 -8.15 -4.05
CA VAL A 5 -3.71 -8.96 -3.03
C VAL A 5 -4.62 -9.28 -1.85
N GLN A 6 -5.48 -8.33 -1.44
CA GLN A 6 -6.48 -8.58 -0.40
C GLN A 6 -7.54 -9.60 -0.83
N LEU A 7 -7.98 -9.55 -2.09
CA LEU A 7 -8.90 -10.53 -2.68
C LEU A 7 -8.27 -11.92 -2.85
N MET A 8 -6.95 -11.99 -2.99
CA MET A 8 -6.18 -13.24 -2.92
C MET A 8 -6.05 -13.81 -1.50
N GLY A 9 -6.57 -13.11 -0.48
CA GLY A 9 -6.47 -13.50 0.93
C GLY A 9 -5.14 -13.17 1.59
N LEU A 10 -4.31 -12.33 0.97
CA LEU A 10 -3.00 -11.96 1.47
C LEU A 10 -3.03 -10.58 2.14
N ASN A 11 -2.20 -10.43 3.17
CA ASN A 11 -2.06 -9.14 3.84
C ASN A 11 -1.46 -8.11 2.87
N GLY A 12 -2.13 -6.96 2.76
CA GLY A 12 -1.64 -5.81 2.00
C GLY A 12 -0.57 -5.03 2.77
N GLY A 13 0.32 -4.36 2.05
CA GLY A 13 1.46 -3.65 2.63
C GLY A 13 2.49 -3.23 1.59
N TRP A 14 3.51 -2.51 2.03
CA TRP A 14 4.61 -2.03 1.17
C TRP A 14 5.92 -2.71 1.57
N PRO A 15 6.74 -3.20 0.60
CA PRO A 15 6.56 -3.11 -0.84
C PRO A 15 5.55 -4.13 -1.38
N LEU A 16 4.75 -3.69 -2.34
CA LEU A 16 3.71 -4.48 -3.00
C LEU A 16 4.24 -5.02 -4.33
N ASN A 17 4.19 -6.33 -4.50
CA ASN A 17 4.56 -7.00 -5.75
C ASN A 17 3.34 -7.66 -6.36
N CYS A 18 3.20 -7.58 -7.69
CA CYS A 18 2.11 -8.22 -8.42
C CYS A 18 2.63 -8.74 -9.75
N ILE A 19 2.29 -10.00 -10.08
CA ILE A 19 2.59 -10.63 -11.36
C ILE A 19 1.30 -10.61 -12.17
N CYS A 20 1.40 -10.12 -13.40
CA CYS A 20 0.28 -9.93 -14.30
C CYS A 20 0.49 -10.75 -15.58
N LEU A 21 -0.62 -11.09 -16.23
CA LEU A 21 -0.63 -11.58 -17.59
C LEU A 21 -0.14 -10.50 -18.58
N PRO A 22 0.21 -10.85 -19.83
CA PRO A 22 0.60 -9.88 -20.86
C PRO A 22 -0.46 -8.80 -21.14
N ASP A 23 -1.72 -9.09 -20.85
CA ASP A 23 -2.85 -8.15 -20.93
C ASP A 23 -3.03 -7.29 -19.67
N GLN A 24 -2.09 -7.36 -18.73
CA GLN A 24 -2.03 -6.60 -17.47
C GLN A 24 -3.00 -7.06 -16.37
N ARG A 25 -3.76 -8.14 -16.56
CA ARG A 25 -4.60 -8.67 -15.48
C ARG A 25 -3.77 -9.39 -14.40
N PRO A 26 -4.00 -9.13 -13.10
CA PRO A 26 -3.23 -9.74 -12.02
C PRO A 26 -3.54 -11.24 -11.88
N ILE A 27 -2.50 -12.04 -11.62
CA ILE A 27 -2.63 -13.48 -11.34
C ILE A 27 -1.99 -13.91 -10.03
N TYR A 28 -1.05 -13.10 -9.52
CA TYR A 28 -0.41 -13.33 -8.24
C TYR A 28 0.01 -12.00 -7.65
N GLY A 29 0.08 -11.91 -6.32
CA GLY A 29 0.62 -10.75 -5.66
C GLY A 29 0.89 -11.02 -4.20
N GLY A 30 1.59 -10.10 -3.55
CA GLY A 30 1.91 -10.19 -2.13
C GLY A 30 2.94 -9.16 -1.72
N THR A 31 3.34 -9.26 -0.46
CA THR A 31 4.24 -8.30 0.19
C THR A 31 5.43 -9.04 0.80
N TYR A 32 6.62 -8.45 0.69
CA TYR A 32 7.86 -8.99 1.26
C TYR A 32 8.11 -10.48 1.01
N PHE A 33 8.75 -10.79 -0.12
CA PHE A 33 9.24 -12.14 -0.38
C PHE A 33 10.71 -12.26 -0.01
N ARG A 34 11.08 -13.32 0.72
CA ARG A 34 12.51 -13.68 0.83
C ARG A 34 13.00 -14.12 -0.54
N LYS A 35 14.30 -13.93 -0.80
CA LYS A 35 14.89 -14.19 -2.13
C LYS A 35 14.60 -15.61 -2.66
N SER A 36 14.74 -16.64 -1.81
CA SER A 36 14.43 -18.03 -2.18
C SER A 36 12.96 -18.22 -2.53
N ASP A 37 12.07 -17.68 -1.70
CA ASP A 37 10.63 -17.79 -1.86
C ASP A 37 10.18 -17.09 -3.14
N TRP A 38 10.78 -15.94 -3.45
CA TRP A 38 10.51 -15.18 -4.67
C TRP A 38 10.88 -15.94 -5.94
N ILE A 39 12.05 -16.59 -5.97
CA ILE A 39 12.47 -17.41 -7.11
C ILE A 39 11.49 -18.55 -7.34
N ASN A 40 11.14 -19.29 -6.27
CA ASN A 40 10.19 -20.39 -6.34
C ASN A 40 8.82 -19.93 -6.84
N ILE A 41 8.33 -18.76 -6.39
CA ILE A 41 7.08 -18.18 -6.86
C ILE A 41 7.14 -17.91 -8.38
N LEU A 42 8.21 -17.29 -8.87
CA LEU A 42 8.36 -16.98 -10.29
C LEU A 42 8.40 -18.25 -11.14
N GLU A 43 9.13 -19.28 -10.69
CA GLU A 43 9.18 -20.58 -11.36
C GLU A 43 7.80 -21.25 -11.40
N ASN A 44 7.09 -21.29 -10.27
CA ASN A 44 5.76 -21.86 -10.17
C ASN A 44 4.76 -21.13 -11.07
N VAL A 45 4.79 -19.79 -11.10
CA VAL A 45 3.89 -19.00 -11.95
C VAL A 45 4.21 -19.20 -13.43
N ALA A 46 5.49 -19.29 -13.79
CA ALA A 46 5.91 -19.57 -15.16
C ALA A 46 5.52 -20.98 -15.62
N GLU A 47 5.63 -21.98 -14.74
CA GLU A 47 5.20 -23.35 -15.01
C GLU A 47 3.68 -23.44 -15.13
N TYR A 48 2.95 -22.79 -14.23
CA TYR A 48 1.49 -22.72 -14.26
C TYR A 48 0.98 -22.12 -15.57
N TRP A 49 1.58 -21.02 -16.04
CA TRP A 49 1.24 -20.44 -17.35
C TRP A 49 1.50 -21.39 -18.52
N LYS A 50 2.61 -22.15 -18.49
CA LYS A 50 2.96 -23.10 -19.56
C LYS A 50 2.03 -24.31 -19.61
N LYS A 51 1.64 -24.84 -18.45
CA LYS A 51 0.83 -26.05 -18.35
C LYS A 51 -0.67 -25.77 -18.50
N GLU A 52 -1.15 -24.68 -17.90
CA GLU A 52 -2.58 -24.42 -17.71
C GLU A 52 -2.94 -22.94 -18.00
N PRO A 53 -2.65 -22.43 -19.22
CA PRO A 53 -2.88 -21.01 -19.54
C PRO A 53 -4.36 -20.61 -19.42
N GLU A 54 -5.29 -21.52 -19.75
CA GLU A 54 -6.72 -21.25 -19.64
C GLU A 54 -7.17 -21.05 -18.18
N ASN A 55 -6.63 -21.83 -17.25
CA ASN A 55 -6.92 -21.68 -15.83
C ASN A 55 -6.36 -20.35 -15.29
N ALA A 56 -5.17 -19.95 -15.75
CA ALA A 56 -4.59 -18.66 -15.40
C ALA A 56 -5.46 -17.48 -15.91
N ILE A 57 -5.96 -17.58 -17.15
CA ILE A 57 -6.86 -16.57 -17.74
C ILE A 57 -8.18 -16.49 -16.96
N ALA A 58 -8.81 -17.64 -16.68
CA ALA A 58 -10.06 -17.70 -15.92
C ALA A 58 -9.88 -17.19 -14.47
N TYR A 59 -8.72 -17.43 -13.86
CA TYR A 59 -8.40 -16.85 -12.56
C TYR A 59 -8.26 -15.32 -12.63
N ALA A 60 -7.49 -14.82 -13.59
CA ALA A 60 -7.30 -13.39 -13.80
C ALA A 60 -8.63 -12.66 -14.06
N GLU A 61 -9.53 -13.29 -14.82
CA GLU A 61 -10.86 -12.76 -15.09
C GLU A 61 -11.72 -12.66 -13.83
N ARG A 62 -11.82 -13.74 -13.04
CA ARG A 62 -12.56 -13.74 -11.77
C ARG A 62 -12.03 -12.68 -10.80
N LEU A 63 -10.71 -12.56 -10.71
CA LEU A 63 -10.08 -11.58 -9.84
C LEU A 63 -10.36 -10.14 -10.30
N THR A 64 -10.28 -9.88 -11.60
CA THR A 64 -10.59 -8.57 -12.19
C THR A 64 -12.04 -8.19 -11.93
N GLN A 65 -12.99 -9.11 -12.12
CA GLN A 65 -14.40 -8.90 -11.80
C GLN A 65 -14.61 -8.61 -10.30
N GLY A 66 -13.86 -9.28 -9.42
CA GLY A 66 -13.90 -9.02 -7.98
C GLY A 66 -13.40 -7.62 -7.61
N ILE A 67 -12.34 -7.15 -8.29
CA ILE A 67 -11.81 -5.79 -8.15
C ILE A 67 -12.87 -4.78 -8.60
N ASP A 68 -13.42 -4.94 -9.81
CA ASP A 68 -14.44 -4.04 -10.36
C ASP A 68 -15.68 -3.96 -9.46
N GLN A 69 -16.09 -5.08 -8.85
CA GLN A 69 -17.20 -5.10 -7.90
C GLN A 69 -16.87 -4.37 -6.60
N ALA A 70 -15.67 -4.55 -6.06
CA ALA A 70 -15.23 -3.90 -4.84
C ALA A 70 -14.94 -2.39 -5.02
N GLU A 71 -14.57 -1.96 -6.23
CA GLU A 71 -14.36 -0.56 -6.59
C GLU A 71 -15.66 0.20 -6.92
N LYS A 72 -16.82 -0.47 -7.01
CA LYS A 72 -18.11 0.20 -7.15
C LYS A 72 -18.42 1.01 -5.89
N ILE A 73 -17.96 2.26 -5.89
CA ILE A 73 -18.32 3.26 -4.91
C ILE A 73 -19.75 3.71 -5.24
N PHE A 74 -20.68 3.44 -4.34
CA PHE A 74 -21.98 4.10 -4.38
C PHE A 74 -21.75 5.58 -4.07
N PRO A 75 -22.28 6.52 -4.88
CA PRO A 75 -22.22 7.94 -4.53
C PRO A 75 -23.01 8.13 -3.23
N GLY A 76 -22.29 8.15 -2.11
CA GLY A 76 -22.82 8.63 -0.84
C GLY A 76 -23.15 10.11 -0.96
N ALA A 77 -24.03 10.60 -0.10
CA ALA A 77 -24.39 12.02 -0.05
C ALA A 77 -23.12 12.88 -0.06
N VAL A 78 -22.95 13.71 -1.09
CA VAL A 78 -21.85 14.65 -1.21
C VAL A 78 -22.01 15.66 -0.08
N LYS A 79 -21.15 15.58 0.94
CA LYS A 79 -21.03 16.65 1.94
C LYS A 79 -20.20 17.78 1.31
N GLU A 80 -20.71 19.00 1.39
CA GLU A 80 -19.89 20.17 1.12
C GLU A 80 -18.84 20.32 2.23
N TYR A 81 -17.57 20.43 1.84
CA TYR A 81 -16.45 20.58 2.77
C TYR A 81 -15.99 22.03 2.78
N THR A 82 -15.72 22.56 3.98
CA THR A 82 -15.30 23.95 4.20
C THR A 82 -13.80 24.06 4.50
N LYS A 83 -13.24 25.27 4.45
CA LYS A 83 -11.82 25.49 4.81
C LYS A 83 -11.55 25.22 6.30
N GLU A 84 -12.57 25.41 7.12
CA GLU A 84 -12.56 25.12 8.55
C GLU A 84 -12.37 23.61 8.81
N ASP A 85 -12.96 22.74 7.98
CA ASP A 85 -12.79 21.28 8.08
C ASP A 85 -11.36 20.85 7.77
N LEU A 86 -10.75 21.46 6.74
CA LEU A 86 -9.33 21.25 6.44
C LEU A 86 -8.45 21.68 7.61
N THR A 87 -8.76 22.82 8.23
CA THR A 87 -7.98 23.37 9.34
C THR A 87 -8.02 22.45 10.56
N LYS A 88 -9.20 21.89 10.88
CA LYS A 88 -9.37 20.90 11.98
C LYS A 88 -8.55 19.62 11.77
N ILE A 89 -8.33 19.19 10.52
CA ILE A 89 -7.52 18.01 10.20
C ILE A 89 -6.03 18.34 10.24
N LEU A 90 -5.64 19.50 9.71
CA LEU A 90 -4.25 19.89 9.54
C LEU A 90 -3.57 20.29 10.86
N GLU A 91 -4.24 20.99 11.77
CA GLU A 91 -3.63 21.48 13.01
C GLU A 91 -3.11 20.36 13.94
N PRO A 92 -3.87 19.26 14.18
CA PRO A 92 -3.35 18.10 14.90
C PRO A 92 -2.18 17.42 14.20
N TRP A 93 -2.16 17.41 12.87
CA TRP A 93 -1.11 16.78 12.09
C TRP A 93 0.19 17.59 12.15
N LYS A 94 0.11 18.92 11.96
CA LYS A 94 1.25 19.84 12.08
C LYS A 94 1.95 19.72 13.44
N SER A 95 1.18 19.80 14.52
CA SER A 95 1.72 19.72 15.88
C SER A 95 2.41 18.39 16.19
N ARG A 96 1.85 17.25 15.74
CA ARG A 96 2.41 15.92 15.99
C ARG A 96 3.57 15.51 15.09
N SER A 97 3.50 15.82 13.80
CA SER A 97 4.48 15.31 12.82
C SER A 97 5.68 16.25 12.62
N PHE A 98 5.53 17.56 12.87
CA PHE A 98 6.62 18.52 12.74
C PHE A 98 7.20 19.02 14.08
N GLY A 99 6.54 18.75 15.22
CA GLY A 99 7.04 19.12 16.55
C GLY A 99 8.36 18.46 16.97
N LEU A 100 8.71 17.31 16.35
CA LEU A 100 9.96 16.60 16.62
C LEU A 100 11.20 17.26 15.98
N MET A 101 11.03 18.21 15.06
CA MET A 101 12.17 18.96 14.50
C MET A 101 12.57 20.14 15.40
N ILE A 102 11.64 20.73 16.13
CA ILE A 102 11.89 21.91 16.98
C ILE A 102 12.35 21.51 18.39
N GLY A 103 11.80 20.44 18.98
CA GLY A 103 12.18 19.99 20.33
C GLY A 103 13.63 19.46 20.44
N VAL A 104 14.22 19.00 19.34
CA VAL A 104 15.63 18.56 19.30
C VAL A 104 16.58 19.76 19.22
N LEU A 105 16.15 20.87 18.60
CA LEU A 105 16.92 22.13 18.56
C LEU A 105 16.90 22.86 19.91
N ASP A 106 15.75 22.87 20.62
CA ASP A 106 15.68 23.47 21.96
C ASP A 106 16.49 22.67 23.00
N SER A 107 16.48 21.34 22.93
CA SER A 107 17.31 20.50 23.80
C SER A 107 18.81 20.60 23.50
N ALA A 108 19.18 20.88 22.24
CA ALA A 108 20.58 21.11 21.85
C ALA A 108 21.09 22.53 22.20
N MET A 109 20.21 23.52 22.36
CA MET A 109 20.58 24.86 22.83
C MET A 109 20.64 24.98 24.36
N ALA A 110 19.97 24.11 25.13
CA ALA A 110 20.01 24.13 26.59
C ALA A 110 21.33 23.57 27.20
N VAL A 111 22.12 22.80 26.44
CA VAL A 111 23.35 22.15 26.95
C VAL A 111 24.62 23.04 26.80
N LYS A 112 24.53 24.22 26.15
CA LYS A 112 25.69 25.11 25.93
C LYS A 112 25.97 26.13 27.04
N ASN A 113 25.17 26.19 28.11
CA ASN A 113 25.35 27.16 29.20
C ASN A 113 25.82 26.54 30.55
N PHE A 114 26.42 25.35 30.54
CA PHE A 114 26.95 24.69 31.75
C PHE A 114 28.44 24.30 31.64
N CYS A 115 29.27 25.19 31.06
CA CYS A 115 30.73 25.13 31.24
C CYS A 115 31.27 26.51 31.63
N CYS A 116 31.62 26.62 32.91
CA CYS A 116 32.42 27.58 33.69
C CYS A 116 33.25 28.68 32.97
N PRO A 117 33.65 29.76 33.68
CA PRO A 117 33.89 29.86 35.14
C PRO A 117 32.81 30.58 35.96
#